data_AF-A0A7W1I5D5-F1
#
_entry.id   AF-A0A7W1I5D5-F1
#
_cell.length_a   1.000
_cell.length_b   1.000
_cell.length_c   1.000
_cell.angle_alpha   90.00
_cell.angle_beta   90.00
_cell.angle_gamma   90.00
#
_symmetry.space_group_name_H-M   'P 1'
#
loop_
_entity.id
_entity.type
_entity.pdbx_description
1 polymer ?
#
loop_
_entity_poly.entity_id
_entity_poly.type
_entity_poly.pdbx_seq_one_letter_code
_entity_poly.pdbx_strand_id
1 'polypeptide(L)'
;MARWTGWLVVMLLLSLGLAMPSVSGAQLSGLAQVEPDEPLQAAIYPGACVSPGEPVRTALAPLQKPPGEIVRGLPWVSRTEIEIPLAALQADSYAVVVAAGDDLLDTAVACGDLNALTTADGMAMVVGLFERQTSLTTGIAVLTAIGERTEVRVYVARALSGGYPFGNTDFGVDSSSGEGDAGVDDGVEVDVGVDTDTATGDDAVLTITVRVNEDSLTMDQIAPVFEVGQTVEFRVINDGLERHEAMLEELGGNEEPLEIDDETQAETEDLAPEAEATIRYTFSEPGEFQLADHIGDNFDDGLLAIVTVVTSAPAEE
;
A
#
# COMPACT_ATOMS: atom_id res chain seq x y z
N MET A 1 37.55 -87.83 -2.81
CA MET A 1 38.46 -87.81 -3.98
C MET A 1 37.92 -86.70 -4.89
N ALA A 2 38.60 -85.65 -5.32
CA ALA A 2 40.01 -85.27 -5.29
C ALA A 2 40.10 -83.73 -5.13
N ARG A 3 41.19 -83.28 -4.51
CA ARG A 3 41.65 -81.88 -4.51
C ARG A 3 42.20 -81.52 -5.89
N TRP A 4 42.08 -80.27 -6.33
CA TRP A 4 43.19 -79.59 -7.03
C TRP A 4 43.05 -78.06 -6.99
N THR A 5 44.20 -77.46 -6.77
CA THR A 5 44.53 -76.04 -6.52
C THR A 5 44.73 -75.26 -7.80
N GLY A 6 44.39 -73.97 -7.80
CA GLY A 6 44.78 -73.03 -8.85
C GLY A 6 44.80 -71.61 -8.31
N TRP A 7 45.99 -71.19 -7.84
CA TRP A 7 46.31 -69.80 -7.52
C TRP A 7 46.30 -68.96 -8.80
N LEU A 8 45.60 -67.82 -8.79
CA LEU A 8 45.92 -66.72 -9.69
C LEU A 8 46.04 -65.43 -8.87
N VAL A 9 47.29 -65.02 -8.71
CA VAL A 9 47.72 -63.69 -8.27
C VAL A 9 47.38 -62.73 -9.41
N VAL A 10 46.55 -61.72 -9.16
CA VAL A 10 46.47 -60.54 -10.02
C VAL A 10 46.82 -59.32 -9.20
N MET A 11 47.87 -58.66 -9.69
CA MET A 11 48.57 -57.53 -9.12
C MET A 11 47.65 -56.34 -8.83
N LEU A 12 47.82 -55.87 -7.60
CA LEU A 12 47.54 -54.53 -7.12
C LEU A 12 48.32 -53.49 -7.97
N LEU A 13 47.62 -52.69 -8.77
CA LEU A 13 48.13 -51.42 -9.30
C LEU A 13 47.41 -50.30 -8.57
N LEU A 14 48.04 -49.88 -7.47
CA LEU A 14 47.61 -48.77 -6.63
C LEU A 14 48.00 -47.47 -7.34
N SER A 15 47.14 -46.97 -8.23
CA SER A 15 47.25 -45.60 -8.72
C SER A 15 46.77 -44.65 -7.62
N LEU A 16 47.70 -44.16 -6.80
CA LEU A 16 47.52 -43.00 -5.94
C LEU A 16 47.36 -41.76 -6.84
N GLY A 17 46.15 -41.56 -7.36
CA GLY A 17 45.71 -40.27 -7.83
C GLY A 17 45.47 -39.40 -6.61
N LEU A 18 46.40 -38.49 -6.31
CA LEU A 18 46.14 -37.33 -5.47
C LEU A 18 45.09 -36.48 -6.20
N ALA A 19 43.81 -36.81 -6.00
CA ALA A 19 42.74 -35.86 -6.23
C ALA A 19 42.94 -34.77 -5.18
N MET A 20 43.53 -33.65 -5.60
CA MET A 20 43.42 -32.43 -4.81
C MET A 20 41.93 -32.17 -4.63
N PRO A 21 41.43 -31.95 -3.41
CA PRO A 21 40.08 -31.46 -3.25
C PRO A 21 40.05 -30.14 -4.01
N SER A 22 39.32 -30.11 -5.12
CA SER A 22 38.83 -28.87 -5.68
C SER A 22 38.15 -28.18 -4.52
N VAL A 23 38.77 -27.11 -4.01
CA VAL A 23 38.09 -26.19 -3.12
C VAL A 23 37.00 -25.60 -4.00
N SER A 24 35.86 -26.28 -4.03
CA SER A 24 34.62 -25.74 -4.53
C SER A 24 34.50 -24.41 -3.84
N GLY A 25 34.62 -23.33 -4.61
CA GLY A 25 34.44 -21.98 -4.11
C GLY A 25 33.18 -22.01 -3.28
N ALA A 26 33.28 -21.54 -2.04
CA ALA A 26 32.11 -21.17 -1.29
C ALA A 26 31.39 -20.14 -2.17
N GLN A 27 30.41 -20.61 -2.94
CA GLN A 27 29.38 -19.75 -3.47
C GLN A 27 28.79 -19.12 -2.22
N LEU A 28 29.16 -17.88 -1.97
CA LEU A 28 28.39 -16.99 -1.13
C LEU A 28 27.02 -16.97 -1.80
N SER A 29 26.16 -17.90 -1.40
CA SER A 29 24.73 -17.76 -1.58
C SER A 29 24.42 -16.45 -0.91
N GLY A 30 24.34 -15.39 -1.71
CA GLY A 30 23.81 -14.11 -1.28
C GLY A 30 22.49 -14.42 -0.58
N LEU A 31 22.25 -13.73 0.53
CA LEU A 31 21.05 -13.83 1.34
C LEU A 31 19.83 -13.34 0.54
N ALA A 32 19.50 -14.03 -0.55
CA ALA A 32 18.22 -13.92 -1.20
C ALA A 32 17.22 -14.47 -0.19
N GLN A 33 16.64 -13.54 0.59
CA GLN A 33 15.47 -13.85 1.40
C GLN A 33 14.44 -14.43 0.44
N VAL A 34 14.13 -15.71 0.64
CA VAL A 34 13.03 -16.38 -0.05
C VAL A 34 11.78 -15.62 0.37
N GLU A 35 11.22 -14.84 -0.55
CA GLU A 35 9.87 -14.32 -0.35
C GLU A 35 8.95 -15.54 -0.29
N PRO A 36 8.18 -15.73 0.80
CA PRO A 36 7.21 -16.80 0.84
C PRO A 36 6.20 -16.54 -0.28
N ASP A 37 6.13 -17.47 -1.22
CA ASP A 37 5.21 -17.50 -2.37
C ASP A 37 3.73 -17.68 -1.97
N GLU A 38 3.41 -17.65 -0.67
CA GLU A 38 2.04 -17.84 -0.23
C GLU A 38 1.22 -16.57 -0.47
N PRO A 39 0.12 -16.65 -1.23
CA PRO A 39 -0.73 -15.49 -1.47
C PRO A 39 -1.32 -15.00 -0.15
N LEU A 40 -1.25 -13.69 0.07
CA LEU A 40 -1.94 -13.06 1.18
C LEU A 40 -3.43 -12.98 0.86
N GLN A 41 -4.25 -13.26 1.87
CA GLN A 41 -5.71 -13.12 1.80
C GLN A 41 -6.19 -12.14 2.86
N ALA A 42 -7.21 -11.36 2.54
CA ALA A 42 -7.88 -10.48 3.48
C ALA A 42 -9.35 -10.87 3.65
N ALA A 43 -9.89 -10.66 4.85
CA ALA A 43 -11.29 -10.90 5.16
C ALA A 43 -11.77 -9.97 6.27
N ILE A 44 -13.09 -9.78 6.33
CA ILE A 44 -13.77 -9.06 7.41
C ILE A 44 -14.43 -10.08 8.34
N TYR A 45 -14.10 -9.96 9.63
CA TYR A 45 -14.65 -10.78 10.71
C TYR A 45 -15.49 -9.94 11.66
N PRO A 46 -16.58 -10.47 12.24
CA PRO A 46 -17.20 -9.87 13.40
C PRO A 46 -16.23 -9.88 14.60
N GLY A 47 -16.41 -8.99 15.57
CA GLY A 47 -15.55 -8.90 16.75
C GLY A 47 -14.28 -8.07 16.55
N ALA A 48 -13.36 -8.17 17.50
CA ALA A 48 -12.11 -7.40 17.50
C ALA A 48 -10.93 -8.28 17.05
N CYS A 49 -9.83 -7.67 16.62
CA CYS A 49 -8.60 -8.34 16.20
C CYS A 49 -8.01 -9.30 17.21
N VAL A 50 -8.17 -9.02 18.50
CA VAL A 50 -7.70 -9.89 19.57
C VAL A 50 -8.55 -11.16 19.73
N SER A 51 -9.78 -11.15 19.22
CA SER A 51 -10.72 -12.25 19.27
C SER A 51 -11.73 -12.14 18.12
N PRO A 52 -11.30 -12.40 16.86
CA PRO A 52 -12.21 -12.39 15.73
C PRO A 52 -13.29 -13.44 15.96
N GLY A 53 -14.54 -13.05 15.81
CA GLY A 53 -15.68 -13.95 15.88
C GLY A 53 -15.81 -14.78 14.60
N GLU A 54 -16.40 -15.96 14.72
CA GLU A 54 -16.71 -16.82 13.59
C GLU A 54 -18.21 -16.77 13.25
N PRO A 55 -18.59 -17.01 11.96
CA PRO A 55 -17.72 -17.30 10.82
C PRO A 55 -17.15 -16.02 10.15
N VAL A 56 -16.25 -16.21 9.17
CA VAL A 56 -15.89 -15.17 8.18
C VAL A 56 -17.18 -14.54 7.67
N ARG A 57 -17.31 -13.22 7.81
CA ARG A 57 -18.49 -12.54 7.28
C ARG A 57 -18.35 -12.29 5.79
N THR A 58 -17.18 -11.80 5.37
CA THR A 58 -16.89 -11.54 3.97
C THR A 58 -15.42 -11.82 3.67
N ALA A 59 -15.16 -12.74 2.74
CA ALA A 59 -13.83 -12.90 2.15
C ALA A 59 -13.61 -11.77 1.12
N LEU A 60 -12.43 -11.17 1.14
CA LEU A 60 -12.04 -10.18 0.13
C LEU A 60 -11.29 -10.87 -1.01
N ALA A 61 -11.07 -10.14 -2.10
CA ALA A 61 -10.22 -10.59 -3.18
C ALA A 61 -8.81 -10.92 -2.66
N PRO A 62 -8.11 -11.90 -3.25
CA PRO A 62 -6.72 -12.15 -2.91
C PRO A 62 -5.88 -10.89 -3.09
N LEU A 63 -4.93 -10.64 -2.20
CA LEU A 63 -4.05 -9.50 -2.38
C LEU A 63 -3.07 -9.81 -3.52
N GLN A 64 -2.95 -8.86 -4.45
CA GLN A 64 -2.06 -8.94 -5.60
C GLN A 64 -0.97 -7.89 -5.45
N LYS A 65 0.26 -8.24 -5.84
CA LYS A 65 1.30 -7.24 -6.03
C LYS A 65 1.00 -6.52 -7.36
N PRO A 66 1.05 -5.19 -7.41
CA PRO A 66 0.91 -4.47 -8.68
C PRO A 66 1.88 -5.02 -9.73
N PRO A 67 1.46 -5.13 -11.01
CA PRO A 67 2.37 -5.44 -12.10
C PRO A 67 3.41 -4.31 -12.24
N GLY A 68 4.65 -4.66 -12.56
CA GLY A 68 5.80 -3.76 -12.51
C GLY A 68 6.96 -4.41 -11.75
N GLU A 69 8.20 -4.03 -12.08
CA GLU A 69 9.43 -4.73 -11.69
C GLU A 69 9.62 -4.81 -10.15
N ILE A 70 10.65 -5.54 -9.72
CA ILE A 70 10.99 -6.08 -8.39
C ILE A 70 11.27 -4.97 -7.34
N VAL A 71 10.44 -3.95 -7.25
CA VAL A 71 10.50 -2.94 -6.20
C VAL A 71 10.11 -3.62 -4.89
N ARG A 72 11.11 -3.80 -4.03
CA ARG A 72 10.92 -4.23 -2.65
C ARG A 72 10.21 -3.09 -1.92
N GLY A 73 8.98 -3.33 -1.48
CA GLY A 73 8.24 -2.37 -0.66
C GLY A 73 6.93 -1.88 -1.27
N LEU A 74 6.63 -2.19 -2.54
CA LEU A 74 5.27 -1.97 -3.06
C LEU A 74 4.28 -2.81 -2.25
N PRO A 75 3.18 -2.21 -1.77
CA PRO A 75 2.21 -2.94 -0.99
C PRO A 75 1.48 -3.95 -1.86
N TRP A 76 1.15 -5.10 -1.27
CA TRP A 76 0.10 -5.97 -1.77
C TRP A 76 -1.24 -5.26 -1.64
N VAL A 77 -2.08 -5.34 -2.68
CA VAL A 77 -3.36 -4.65 -2.75
C VAL A 77 -4.48 -5.65 -2.96
N SER A 78 -5.55 -5.53 -2.16
CA SER A 78 -6.84 -6.16 -2.42
C SER A 78 -7.90 -5.06 -2.58
N ARG A 79 -8.79 -5.21 -3.57
CA ARG A 79 -9.96 -4.35 -3.78
C ARG A 79 -11.20 -5.22 -3.88
N THR A 80 -12.25 -4.89 -3.13
CA THR A 80 -13.49 -5.67 -3.11
C THR A 80 -14.68 -4.81 -2.74
N GLU A 81 -15.77 -4.90 -3.49
CA GLU A 81 -17.07 -4.38 -3.06
C GLU A 81 -17.83 -5.42 -2.24
N ILE A 82 -18.42 -5.00 -1.13
CA ILE A 82 -19.22 -5.85 -0.25
C ILE A 82 -20.63 -5.29 -0.09
N GLU A 83 -21.62 -6.19 0.00
CA GLU A 83 -23.05 -5.85 0.16
C GLU A 83 -23.41 -5.48 1.62
N ILE A 84 -22.50 -4.83 2.34
CA ILE A 84 -22.70 -4.33 3.69
C ILE A 84 -22.49 -2.82 3.66
N PRO A 85 -23.48 -2.00 4.04
CA PRO A 85 -23.29 -0.55 4.14
C PRO A 85 -22.22 -0.18 5.16
N LEU A 86 -21.46 0.88 4.90
CA LEU A 86 -20.37 1.32 5.79
C LEU A 86 -20.88 1.63 7.21
N ALA A 87 -22.06 2.25 7.30
CA ALA A 87 -22.72 2.54 8.58
C ALA A 87 -23.01 1.27 9.40
N ALA A 88 -23.32 0.14 8.75
CA ALA A 88 -23.52 -1.13 9.44
C ALA A 88 -22.19 -1.73 9.96
N LEU A 89 -21.09 -1.51 9.22
CA LEU A 89 -19.75 -1.90 9.68
C LEU A 89 -19.27 -1.04 10.85
N GLN A 90 -19.70 0.23 10.92
CA GLN A 90 -19.36 1.13 12.04
C GLN A 90 -20.22 0.87 13.28
N ALA A 91 -21.45 0.36 13.10
CA ALA A 91 -22.39 0.15 14.19
C ALA A 91 -22.08 -1.09 15.05
N ASP A 92 -21.42 -2.11 14.48
CA ASP A 92 -20.97 -3.28 15.22
C ASP A 92 -19.43 -3.37 15.25
N SER A 93 -18.90 -4.23 16.11
CA SER A 93 -17.47 -4.54 16.11
C SER A 93 -17.12 -5.49 14.96
N TYR A 94 -16.19 -5.08 14.10
CA TYR A 94 -15.55 -5.91 13.10
C TYR A 94 -14.04 -5.71 13.11
N ALA A 95 -13.33 -6.65 12.47
CA ALA A 95 -11.91 -6.55 12.20
C ALA A 95 -11.60 -6.91 10.72
N VAL A 96 -10.66 -6.20 10.11
CA VAL A 96 -9.99 -6.64 8.88
C VAL A 96 -8.82 -7.52 9.28
N VAL A 97 -8.79 -8.76 8.82
CA VAL A 97 -7.71 -9.72 9.07
C VAL A 97 -7.02 -10.02 7.74
N VAL A 98 -5.68 -9.99 7.75
CA VAL A 98 -4.83 -10.42 6.64
C VAL A 98 -4.07 -11.66 7.09
N ALA A 99 -4.06 -12.70 6.27
CA ALA A 99 -3.40 -13.97 6.59
C ALA A 99 -2.56 -14.50 5.44
N ALA A 100 -1.61 -15.37 5.78
CA ALA A 100 -0.83 -16.15 4.82
C ALA A 100 -1.57 -17.48 4.53
N GLY A 101 -2.14 -17.63 3.33
CA GLY A 101 -2.90 -18.82 2.95
C GLY A 101 -4.39 -18.78 3.32
N ASP A 102 -5.03 -19.96 3.25
CA ASP A 102 -6.50 -20.10 3.33
C ASP A 102 -7.04 -20.14 4.78
N ASP A 103 -6.19 -20.42 5.78
CA ASP A 103 -6.58 -20.53 7.19
C ASP A 103 -6.41 -19.18 7.92
N LEU A 104 -7.34 -18.28 7.61
CA LEU A 104 -7.25 -16.86 7.93
C LEU A 104 -7.04 -16.51 9.42
N LEU A 105 -7.51 -17.34 10.36
CA LEU A 105 -7.40 -17.04 11.79
C LEU A 105 -6.09 -17.54 12.40
N ASP A 106 -5.65 -18.74 12.00
CA ASP A 106 -4.43 -19.35 12.52
C ASP A 106 -3.17 -18.74 11.89
N THR A 107 -3.26 -18.27 10.64
CA THR A 107 -2.15 -17.66 9.90
C THR A 107 -2.24 -16.14 9.77
N ALA A 108 -3.05 -15.49 10.62
CA ALA A 108 -3.19 -14.04 10.63
C ALA A 108 -1.82 -13.35 10.78
N VAL A 109 -1.42 -12.59 9.76
CA VAL A 109 -0.16 -11.82 9.68
C VAL A 109 -0.36 -10.35 10.01
N ALA A 110 -1.54 -9.78 9.78
CA ALA A 110 -1.88 -8.42 10.20
C ALA A 110 -3.38 -8.32 10.52
N CYS A 111 -3.75 -7.36 11.38
CA CYS A 111 -5.15 -7.13 11.73
C CYS A 111 -5.41 -5.67 12.15
N GLY A 112 -6.59 -5.12 11.81
CA GLY A 112 -7.07 -3.85 12.34
C GLY A 112 -8.57 -3.87 12.69
N ASP A 113 -8.93 -3.24 13.81
CA ASP A 113 -10.32 -3.09 14.26
C ASP A 113 -11.04 -1.99 13.46
N LEU A 114 -12.28 -2.23 13.03
CA LEU A 114 -13.13 -1.26 12.30
C LEU A 114 -13.75 -0.20 13.23
N ASN A 115 -13.11 0.08 14.36
CA ASN A 115 -13.52 1.14 15.30
C ASN A 115 -12.75 2.44 15.04
N ALA A 116 -12.33 2.63 13.78
CA ALA A 116 -11.29 3.59 13.41
C ALA A 116 -11.85 4.97 13.06
N LEU A 117 -10.94 5.88 12.67
CA LEU A 117 -11.29 7.24 12.28
C LEU A 117 -12.13 7.22 11.00
N THR A 118 -13.30 7.85 11.07
CA THR A 118 -14.11 8.20 9.91
C THR A 118 -13.66 9.55 9.39
N THR A 119 -13.76 9.74 8.08
CA THR A 119 -13.63 11.06 7.46
C THR A 119 -14.71 12.01 7.98
N ALA A 120 -14.49 13.33 7.83
CA ALA A 120 -15.41 14.34 8.34
C ALA A 120 -16.82 14.24 7.75
N ASP A 121 -16.93 13.76 6.51
CA ASP A 121 -18.18 13.49 5.79
C ASP A 121 -18.80 12.12 6.11
N GLY A 122 -18.10 11.26 6.86
CA GLY A 122 -18.53 9.89 7.17
C GLY A 122 -18.52 8.93 5.96
N MET A 123 -18.01 9.36 4.80
CA MET A 123 -18.04 8.56 3.56
C MET A 123 -16.91 7.54 3.47
N ALA A 124 -15.85 7.70 4.25
CA ALA A 124 -14.76 6.76 4.32
C ALA A 124 -14.32 6.48 5.77
N MET A 125 -13.73 5.31 5.96
CA MET A 125 -13.11 4.87 7.20
C MET A 125 -11.73 4.30 6.90
N VAL A 126 -10.73 4.75 7.64
CA VAL A 126 -9.34 4.29 7.49
C VAL A 126 -8.94 3.49 8.73
N VAL A 127 -8.58 2.23 8.51
CA VAL A 127 -8.21 1.26 9.55
C VAL A 127 -6.73 0.95 9.43
N GLY A 128 -5.96 1.21 10.49
CA GLY A 128 -4.57 0.75 10.58
C GLY A 128 -4.52 -0.76 10.82
N LEU A 129 -3.70 -1.49 10.05
CA LEU A 129 -3.47 -2.91 10.19
C LEU A 129 -2.13 -3.14 10.91
N PHE A 130 -2.21 -3.69 12.11
CA PHE A 130 -1.07 -3.95 12.97
C PHE A 130 -0.55 -5.37 12.77
N GLU A 131 0.76 -5.52 12.93
CA GLU A 131 1.45 -6.80 12.81
C GLU A 131 0.93 -7.85 13.79
N ARG A 132 0.86 -9.09 13.32
CA ARG A 132 0.56 -10.28 14.11
C ARG A 132 1.66 -11.31 13.95
N GLN A 133 1.90 -12.09 15.00
CA GLN A 133 2.80 -13.25 14.98
C GLN A 133 4.22 -12.98 14.45
N THR A 134 4.78 -11.79 14.72
CA THR A 134 6.10 -11.38 14.23
C THR A 134 6.25 -11.48 12.69
N SER A 135 5.16 -11.28 11.95
CA SER A 135 5.11 -11.44 10.49
C SER A 135 5.89 -10.38 9.72
N LEU A 136 6.24 -9.27 10.40
CA LEU A 136 6.73 -8.02 9.84
C LEU A 136 5.76 -7.41 8.82
N THR A 137 4.49 -7.76 8.87
CA THR A 137 3.47 -7.32 7.92
C THR A 137 2.57 -6.28 8.58
N THR A 138 2.48 -5.09 7.99
CA THR A 138 1.58 -4.00 8.43
C THR A 138 0.85 -3.42 7.24
N GLY A 139 -0.14 -2.56 7.47
CA GLY A 139 -0.89 -1.98 6.37
C GLY A 139 -1.98 -1.01 6.78
N ILE A 140 -2.82 -0.69 5.82
CA ILE A 140 -4.05 0.07 6.02
C ILE A 140 -5.18 -0.61 5.25
N ALA A 141 -6.40 -0.51 5.78
CA ALA A 141 -7.61 -0.79 5.03
C ALA A 141 -8.42 0.51 4.92
N VAL A 142 -8.83 0.86 3.71
CA VAL A 142 -9.71 1.99 3.41
C VAL A 142 -11.07 1.43 3.02
N LEU A 143 -12.10 1.84 3.73
CA LEU A 143 -13.48 1.43 3.50
C LEU A 143 -14.27 2.66 3.06
N THR A 144 -14.81 2.64 1.84
CA THR A 144 -15.53 3.77 1.25
C THR A 144 -16.98 3.38 1.00
N ALA A 145 -17.92 4.22 1.44
CA ALA A 145 -19.34 4.04 1.20
C ALA A 145 -19.66 4.24 -0.29
N ILE A 146 -20.38 3.28 -0.89
CA ILE A 146 -20.91 3.35 -2.25
C ILE A 146 -22.39 2.99 -2.20
N GLY A 147 -23.23 3.98 -1.86
CA GLY A 147 -24.65 3.76 -1.59
C GLY A 147 -24.88 2.75 -0.47
N GLU A 148 -25.56 1.64 -0.76
CA GLU A 148 -25.83 0.54 0.19
C GLU A 148 -24.70 -0.51 0.25
N ARG A 149 -23.55 -0.22 -0.35
CA ARG A 149 -22.37 -1.09 -0.39
C ARG A 149 -21.17 -0.38 0.21
N THR A 150 -20.12 -1.16 0.46
CA THR A 150 -18.82 -0.64 0.86
C THR A 150 -17.76 -1.18 -0.09
N GLU A 151 -16.94 -0.30 -0.66
CA GLU A 151 -15.67 -0.69 -1.26
C GLU A 151 -14.61 -0.82 -0.19
N VAL A 152 -13.91 -1.94 -0.16
CA VAL A 152 -12.83 -2.24 0.77
C VAL A 152 -11.53 -2.37 -0.02
N ARG A 153 -10.59 -1.48 0.25
CA ARG A 153 -9.23 -1.51 -0.27
C ARG A 153 -8.27 -1.83 0.85
N VAL A 154 -7.46 -2.87 0.69
CA VAL A 154 -6.50 -3.33 1.70
C VAL A 154 -5.10 -3.22 1.10
N TYR A 155 -4.25 -2.42 1.74
CA TYR A 155 -2.86 -2.20 1.36
C TYR A 155 -1.96 -2.76 2.44
N VAL A 156 -1.09 -3.69 2.09
CA VAL A 156 -0.24 -4.38 3.05
C VAL A 156 1.19 -4.35 2.56
N ALA A 157 2.11 -3.94 3.41
CA ALA A 157 3.54 -3.99 3.13
C ALA A 157 4.24 -4.84 4.19
N ARG A 158 5.35 -5.45 3.79
CA ARG A 158 6.28 -6.06 4.73
C ARG A 158 7.34 -5.04 5.11
N ALA A 159 7.54 -4.85 6.41
CA ALA A 159 8.66 -4.08 6.91
C ALA A 159 9.95 -4.69 6.35
N LEU A 160 10.80 -3.83 5.79
CA LEU A 160 12.14 -4.22 5.41
C LEU A 160 12.84 -4.68 6.70
N SER A 161 13.10 -5.98 6.81
CA SER A 161 13.74 -6.62 7.97
C SER A 161 15.15 -6.09 8.33
N GLY A 162 15.59 -4.99 7.70
CA GLY A 162 16.78 -4.22 8.05
C GLY A 162 16.56 -3.35 9.28
N GLY A 163 16.44 -3.99 10.45
CA GLY A 163 16.71 -3.45 11.80
C GLY A 163 16.74 -1.93 12.01
N TYR A 164 15.68 -1.21 11.65
CA TYR A 164 15.48 0.13 12.18
C TYR A 164 14.92 -0.01 13.60
N PRO A 165 15.64 0.44 14.64
CA PRO A 165 15.23 0.31 16.03
C PRO A 165 14.18 1.37 16.37
N PHE A 166 13.08 1.41 15.62
CA PHE A 166 11.83 1.91 16.19
C PHE A 166 11.33 0.78 17.09
N GLY A 167 11.98 0.64 18.26
CA GLY A 167 11.44 -0.19 19.33
C GLY A 167 10.02 0.28 19.55
N ASN A 168 9.07 -0.66 19.61
CA ASN A 168 7.67 -0.45 19.98
C ASN A 168 7.53 0.86 20.74
N THR A 169 7.18 1.93 20.04
CA THR A 169 6.49 3.02 20.71
C THR A 169 5.15 2.38 21.01
N ASP A 170 5.12 1.69 22.14
CA ASP A 170 4.02 1.81 23.06
C ASP A 170 3.61 3.29 22.98
N PHE A 171 2.59 3.59 22.19
CA PHE A 171 1.72 4.72 22.44
C PHE A 171 0.98 4.41 23.75
N GLY A 172 1.77 4.16 24.79
CA GLY A 172 1.38 4.19 26.16
C GLY A 172 1.08 5.65 26.38
N VAL A 173 -0.20 5.98 26.19
CA VAL A 173 -0.83 6.99 27.02
C VAL A 173 -0.61 6.50 28.44
N ASP A 174 0.54 6.89 29.01
CA ASP A 174 0.96 6.55 30.35
C ASP A 174 -0.05 7.22 31.28
N SER A 175 -1.13 6.49 31.52
CA SER A 175 -2.15 6.81 32.51
C SER A 175 -1.65 6.39 33.88
N SER A 176 -0.42 6.76 34.24
CA SER A 176 0.01 6.71 35.62
C SER A 176 -0.66 7.86 36.36
N SER A 177 -1.78 7.51 37.00
CA SER A 177 -2.45 8.33 38.00
C SER A 177 -1.51 8.57 39.18
N GLY A 178 -0.64 9.58 39.05
CA GLY A 178 0.13 10.13 40.15
C GLY A 178 -0.76 10.99 41.03
N GLU A 179 -1.17 10.45 42.17
CA GLU A 179 -1.71 11.23 43.29
C GLU A 179 -0.60 12.15 43.82
N GLY A 180 -0.53 13.36 43.28
CA GLY A 180 0.42 14.40 43.66
C GLY A 180 -0.29 15.73 43.85
N ASP A 181 -0.82 15.91 45.06
CA ASP A 181 -1.27 17.19 45.62
C ASP A 181 -0.09 18.17 45.75
N ALA A 182 -0.08 19.21 44.92
CA ALA A 182 0.45 20.54 45.25
C ALA A 182 0.05 21.53 44.14
N GLY A 183 -0.74 22.54 44.53
CA GLY A 183 -1.34 23.52 43.63
C GLY A 183 -0.37 24.19 42.65
N VAL A 184 -0.80 24.23 41.40
CA VAL A 184 -0.37 25.20 40.40
C VAL A 184 -1.63 25.90 39.92
N ASP A 185 -1.71 27.16 40.33
CA ASP A 185 -2.62 28.20 39.86
C ASP A 185 -2.18 28.63 38.44
N ASP A 186 -3.12 29.21 37.69
CA ASP A 186 -3.06 29.66 36.29
C ASP A 186 -3.28 28.61 35.18
N GLY A 187 -4.54 28.60 34.72
CA GLY A 187 -5.01 27.93 33.53
C GLY A 187 -4.35 28.46 32.26
N VAL A 188 -3.42 27.67 31.73
CA VAL A 188 -3.04 27.74 30.33
C VAL A 188 -4.00 26.82 29.58
N GLU A 189 -5.02 27.41 28.98
CA GLU A 189 -5.79 26.77 27.92
C GLU A 189 -4.84 26.59 26.74
N VAL A 190 -4.30 25.37 26.59
CA VAL A 190 -3.60 24.98 25.37
C VAL A 190 -4.69 24.73 24.35
N ASP A 191 -5.06 25.79 23.64
CA ASP A 191 -5.83 25.70 22.41
C ASP A 191 -4.94 24.98 21.39
N VAL A 192 -5.09 23.66 21.31
CA VAL A 192 -4.56 22.89 20.18
C VAL A 192 -5.47 23.22 19.01
N GLY A 193 -5.29 24.41 18.48
CA GLY A 193 -5.80 24.81 17.18
C GLY A 193 -5.10 23.92 16.16
N VAL A 194 -5.66 22.75 15.92
CA VAL A 194 -5.50 22.12 14.61
C VAL A 194 -6.19 23.11 13.68
N ASP A 195 -5.39 23.98 13.05
CA ASP A 195 -5.80 24.76 11.89
C ASP A 195 -6.11 23.76 10.77
N THR A 196 -7.22 23.04 10.89
CA THR A 196 -7.96 22.54 9.73
C THR A 196 -8.53 23.79 9.10
N ASP A 197 -7.69 24.49 8.33
CA ASP A 197 -8.07 25.56 7.42
C ASP A 197 -8.94 24.91 6.33
N THR A 198 -10.15 24.55 6.74
CA THR A 198 -11.20 24.04 5.87
C THR A 198 -11.65 25.28 5.13
N ALA A 199 -10.98 25.57 4.02
CA ALA A 199 -11.32 26.65 3.14
C ALA A 199 -12.74 26.38 2.61
N THR A 200 -13.76 26.89 3.30
CA THR A 200 -15.17 26.82 2.91
C THR A 200 -15.48 27.85 1.81
N GLY A 201 -14.54 28.09 0.92
CA GLY A 201 -14.77 28.86 -0.29
C GLY A 201 -14.96 27.88 -1.45
N ASP A 202 -16.08 27.99 -2.16
CA ASP A 202 -16.41 27.23 -3.38
C ASP A 202 -15.34 27.30 -4.49
N ASP A 203 -14.26 28.07 -4.31
CA ASP A 203 -13.16 28.25 -5.25
C ASP A 203 -11.79 27.74 -4.73
N ALA A 204 -11.75 27.03 -3.59
CA ALA A 204 -10.49 26.50 -3.07
C ALA A 204 -9.94 25.42 -4.02
N VAL A 205 -8.84 25.74 -4.72
CA VAL A 205 -8.13 24.78 -5.57
C VAL A 205 -7.31 23.86 -4.67
N LEU A 206 -7.62 22.57 -4.71
CA LEU A 206 -6.82 21.56 -4.03
C LEU A 206 -5.52 21.33 -4.81
N THR A 207 -4.37 21.56 -4.19
CA THR A 207 -3.07 21.25 -4.80
C THR A 207 -2.57 19.88 -4.33
N ILE A 208 -2.18 19.03 -5.27
CA ILE A 208 -1.57 17.72 -5.05
C ILE A 208 -0.14 17.76 -5.59
N THR A 209 0.85 17.39 -4.78
CA THR A 209 2.22 17.27 -5.27
C THR A 209 2.40 15.90 -5.89
N VAL A 210 2.77 15.87 -7.17
CA VAL A 210 3.14 14.67 -7.92
C VAL A 210 4.65 14.66 -8.08
N ARG A 211 5.30 13.55 -7.72
CA ARG A 211 6.74 13.35 -7.86
C ARG A 211 6.99 12.19 -8.80
N VAL A 212 7.73 12.44 -9.86
CA VAL A 212 8.11 11.44 -10.87
C VAL A 212 9.63 11.29 -10.90
N ASN A 213 10.10 10.05 -11.03
CA ASN A 213 11.48 9.65 -11.24
C ASN A 213 11.51 8.32 -12.02
N GLU A 214 12.69 7.77 -12.27
CA GLU A 214 12.89 6.57 -13.08
C GLU A 214 12.17 5.32 -12.55
N ASP A 215 11.92 5.26 -11.25
CA ASP A 215 11.37 4.08 -10.60
C ASP A 215 9.87 4.23 -10.25
N SER A 216 9.33 5.45 -10.27
CA SER A 216 8.00 5.72 -9.71
C SER A 216 7.40 7.06 -10.08
N LEU A 217 6.07 7.08 -10.12
CA LEU A 217 5.23 8.27 -10.09
C LEU A 217 4.36 8.21 -8.83
N THR A 218 4.52 9.19 -7.93
CA THR A 218 3.87 9.20 -6.61
C THR A 218 3.16 10.51 -6.33
N MET A 219 2.12 10.46 -5.50
CA MET A 219 1.41 11.65 -5.00
C MET A 219 1.62 11.81 -3.50
N ASP A 220 1.61 13.05 -3.00
CA ASP A 220 1.69 13.34 -1.56
C ASP A 220 0.43 12.92 -0.77
N GLN A 221 -0.66 12.62 -1.48
CA GLN A 221 -1.86 11.99 -0.93
C GLN A 221 -1.98 10.53 -1.40
N ILE A 222 -2.26 9.63 -0.47
CA ILE A 222 -2.45 8.21 -0.76
C ILE A 222 -3.88 8.00 -1.26
N ALA A 223 -4.02 7.48 -2.49
CA ALA A 223 -5.31 7.17 -3.12
C ALA A 223 -6.30 8.34 -3.04
N PRO A 224 -5.96 9.51 -3.59
CA PRO A 224 -6.81 10.68 -3.47
C PRO A 224 -8.19 10.43 -4.10
N VAL A 225 -9.21 10.90 -3.39
CA VAL A 225 -10.60 10.87 -3.84
C VAL A 225 -11.04 12.31 -4.05
N PHE A 226 -11.44 12.64 -5.27
CA PHE A 226 -11.95 13.96 -5.64
C PHE A 226 -13.44 13.87 -5.98
N GLU A 227 -14.09 15.02 -6.03
CA GLU A 227 -15.48 15.10 -6.47
C GLU A 227 -15.63 15.64 -7.88
N VAL A 228 -16.69 15.23 -8.57
CA VAL A 228 -17.12 15.86 -9.83
C VAL A 228 -17.37 17.35 -9.60
N GLY A 229 -16.81 18.19 -10.47
CA GLY A 229 -16.84 19.65 -10.38
C GLY A 229 -15.69 20.23 -9.55
N GLN A 230 -14.96 19.41 -8.81
CA GLN A 230 -13.78 19.86 -8.08
C GLN A 230 -12.63 20.19 -9.04
N THR A 231 -12.03 21.36 -8.87
CA THR A 231 -10.80 21.73 -9.58
C THR A 231 -9.59 21.37 -8.75
N VAL A 232 -8.71 20.55 -9.32
CA VAL A 232 -7.47 20.08 -8.70
C VAL A 232 -6.29 20.62 -9.49
N GLU A 233 -5.25 21.05 -8.79
CA GLU A 233 -3.96 21.43 -9.35
C GLU A 233 -2.92 20.37 -8.98
N PHE A 234 -2.44 19.63 -9.97
CA PHE A 234 -1.34 18.69 -9.81
C PHE A 234 -0.03 19.43 -10.06
N ARG A 235 0.76 19.65 -9.01
CA ARG A 235 2.12 20.18 -9.13
C ARG A 235 3.08 19.03 -9.34
N VAL A 236 3.52 18.85 -10.58
CA VAL A 236 4.40 17.77 -11.01
C VAL A 236 5.85 18.22 -10.87
N ILE A 237 6.65 17.40 -10.19
CA ILE A 237 8.08 17.63 -9.95
C ILE A 237 8.84 16.40 -10.44
N ASN A 238 9.80 16.61 -11.35
CA ASN A 238 10.74 15.59 -11.75
C ASN A 238 11.89 15.52 -10.73
N ASP A 239 11.86 14.51 -9.86
CA ASP A 239 12.91 14.21 -8.88
C ASP A 239 13.98 13.24 -9.43
N GLY A 240 13.83 12.78 -10.68
CA GLY A 240 14.75 11.89 -11.38
C GLY A 240 15.95 12.61 -12.01
N LEU A 241 16.83 11.81 -12.61
CA LEU A 241 17.99 12.20 -13.42
C LEU A 241 17.70 12.21 -14.93
N GLU A 242 16.61 11.57 -15.35
CA GLU A 242 16.14 11.55 -16.74
C GLU A 242 15.00 12.55 -16.99
N ARG A 243 14.53 12.64 -18.24
CA ARG A 243 13.34 13.42 -18.57
C ARG A 243 12.11 12.60 -18.25
N HIS A 244 11.11 13.26 -17.69
CA HIS A 244 9.83 12.66 -17.32
C HIS A 244 8.70 13.59 -17.74
N GLU A 245 7.53 13.03 -17.96
CA GLU A 245 6.29 13.80 -18.09
C GLU A 245 5.23 13.27 -17.12
N ALA A 246 4.11 13.97 -17.02
CA ALA A 246 2.91 13.44 -16.42
C ALA A 246 1.71 13.80 -17.30
N MET A 247 0.91 12.80 -17.60
CA MET A 247 -0.29 12.89 -18.41
C MET A 247 -1.48 12.43 -17.58
N LEU A 248 -2.49 13.28 -17.39
CA LEU A 248 -3.75 12.91 -16.75
C LEU A 248 -4.69 12.35 -17.81
N GLU A 249 -5.09 11.09 -17.66
CA GLU A 249 -5.91 10.35 -18.62
C GLU A 249 -6.93 9.43 -17.89
N GLU A 250 -7.87 8.85 -18.64
CA GLU A 250 -8.76 7.80 -18.10
C GLU A 250 -7.95 6.56 -17.69
N LEU A 251 -8.44 5.79 -16.72
CA LEU A 251 -7.77 4.56 -16.30
C LEU A 251 -7.60 3.59 -17.49
N GLY A 252 -6.35 3.21 -17.78
CA GLY A 252 -5.99 2.36 -18.90
C GLY A 252 -5.87 3.08 -20.25
N GLY A 253 -5.98 4.41 -20.26
CA GLY A 253 -5.55 5.25 -21.39
C GLY A 253 -4.08 5.01 -21.72
N ASN A 254 -3.72 5.30 -22.97
CA ASN A 254 -2.35 5.16 -23.46
C ASN A 254 -2.04 6.28 -24.46
N GLU A 255 -1.37 7.33 -23.99
CA GLU A 255 -1.15 8.58 -24.72
C GLU A 255 -2.48 9.27 -25.11
N GLU A 256 -3.46 9.24 -24.20
CA GLU A 256 -4.80 9.84 -24.42
C GLU A 256 -5.12 10.86 -23.30
N PRO A 257 -4.40 12.00 -23.25
CA PRO A 257 -4.62 12.99 -22.20
C PRO A 257 -6.05 13.53 -22.22
N LEU A 258 -6.58 13.82 -21.04
CA LEU A 258 -7.85 14.54 -20.94
C LEU A 258 -7.73 15.94 -21.53
N GLU A 259 -8.75 16.37 -22.26
CA GLU A 259 -8.81 17.74 -22.80
C GLU A 259 -9.26 18.72 -21.70
N ILE A 260 -8.51 19.82 -21.52
CA ILE A 260 -8.90 20.95 -20.64
C ILE A 260 -9.80 21.91 -21.42
N ASP A 261 -9.44 22.20 -22.66
CA ASP A 261 -10.20 22.98 -23.63
C ASP A 261 -9.87 22.53 -25.08
N ASP A 262 -10.33 23.27 -26.10
CA ASP A 262 -10.14 22.89 -27.51
C ASP A 262 -8.67 22.90 -27.97
N GLU A 263 -7.74 23.47 -27.19
CA GLU A 263 -6.34 23.66 -27.56
C GLU A 263 -5.34 23.11 -26.51
N THR A 264 -5.82 22.68 -25.35
CA THR A 264 -4.97 22.35 -24.19
C THR A 264 -5.32 20.98 -23.62
N GLN A 265 -4.30 20.14 -23.50
CA GLN A 265 -4.38 18.81 -22.91
C GLN A 265 -3.86 18.82 -21.46
N ALA A 266 -4.37 17.89 -20.65
CA ALA A 266 -4.02 17.74 -19.24
C ALA A 266 -2.70 16.97 -19.08
N GLU A 267 -1.63 17.53 -19.65
CA GLU A 267 -0.28 16.95 -19.64
C GLU A 267 0.78 18.01 -19.30
N THR A 268 1.97 17.54 -18.94
CA THR A 268 3.17 18.38 -18.90
C THR A 268 4.05 18.10 -20.11
N GLU A 269 4.74 19.11 -20.62
CA GLU A 269 5.88 18.90 -21.52
C GLU A 269 6.99 18.09 -20.82
N ASP A 270 7.92 17.48 -21.58
CA ASP A 270 9.13 16.83 -21.05
C ASP A 270 9.85 17.67 -19.99
N LEU A 271 9.73 17.26 -18.73
CA LEU A 271 10.37 17.89 -17.59
C LEU A 271 11.83 17.42 -17.51
N ALA A 272 12.76 18.37 -17.57
CA ALA A 272 14.16 18.10 -17.23
C ALA A 272 14.31 17.73 -15.73
N PRO A 273 15.44 17.13 -15.32
CA PRO A 273 15.72 16.90 -13.91
C PRO A 273 15.54 18.17 -13.06
N GLU A 274 14.89 18.02 -11.91
CA GLU A 274 14.52 19.08 -10.96
C GLU A 274 13.50 20.12 -11.50
N ALA A 275 12.99 19.94 -12.72
CA ALA A 275 11.96 20.82 -13.27
C ALA A 275 10.58 20.53 -12.66
N GLU A 276 9.73 21.56 -12.67
CA GLU A 276 8.35 21.47 -12.21
C GLU A 276 7.38 22.05 -13.24
N ALA A 277 6.18 21.50 -13.27
CA ALA A 277 5.04 22.00 -14.04
C ALA A 277 3.74 21.77 -13.26
N THR A 278 2.65 22.34 -13.76
CA THR A 278 1.33 22.21 -13.13
C THR A 278 0.28 21.80 -14.15
N ILE A 279 -0.50 20.78 -13.83
CA ILE A 279 -1.73 20.44 -14.54
C ILE A 279 -2.89 20.91 -13.67
N ARG A 280 -3.78 21.72 -14.23
CA ARG A 280 -5.01 22.15 -13.53
C ARG A 280 -6.21 21.58 -14.25
N TYR A 281 -6.99 20.75 -13.57
CA TYR A 281 -8.09 20.02 -14.18
C TYR A 281 -9.35 20.06 -13.31
N THR A 282 -10.51 20.16 -13.95
CA THR A 282 -11.83 20.08 -13.30
C THR A 282 -12.53 18.83 -13.79
N PHE A 283 -12.72 17.84 -12.91
CA PHE A 283 -13.34 16.58 -13.29
C PHE A 283 -14.83 16.78 -13.59
N SER A 284 -15.28 16.40 -14.78
CA SER A 284 -16.69 16.54 -15.21
C SER A 284 -17.51 15.28 -14.99
N GLU A 285 -16.85 14.12 -14.82
CA GLU A 285 -17.49 12.82 -14.69
C GLU A 285 -16.82 12.00 -13.57
N PRO A 286 -17.59 11.17 -12.83
CA PRO A 286 -17.01 10.27 -11.84
C PRO A 286 -16.31 9.10 -12.53
N GLY A 287 -15.26 8.56 -11.93
CA GLY A 287 -14.50 7.47 -12.54
C GLY A 287 -13.15 7.23 -11.89
N GLU A 288 -12.38 6.34 -12.50
CA GLU A 288 -10.96 6.16 -12.19
C GLU A 288 -10.14 6.77 -13.32
N PHE A 289 -9.14 7.53 -12.93
CA PHE A 289 -8.20 8.22 -13.80
C PHE A 289 -6.78 7.83 -13.38
N GLN A 290 -5.81 8.17 -14.21
CA GLN A 290 -4.40 7.96 -13.90
C GLN A 290 -3.57 9.17 -14.31
N LEU A 291 -2.52 9.43 -13.54
CA LEU A 291 -1.36 10.19 -14.00
C LEU A 291 -0.31 9.17 -14.45
N ALA A 292 0.16 9.28 -15.68
CA ALA A 292 1.15 8.37 -16.26
C ALA A 292 2.30 9.13 -16.93
N ASP A 293 3.47 8.51 -16.99
CA ASP A 293 4.61 8.97 -17.78
C ASP A 293 4.76 8.08 -19.02
N HIS A 294 4.56 8.66 -20.22
CA HIS A 294 4.63 7.94 -21.49
C HIS A 294 5.98 8.12 -22.21
N ILE A 295 6.98 8.74 -21.57
CA ILE A 295 8.32 8.84 -22.16
C ILE A 295 8.97 7.46 -22.22
N GLY A 296 9.18 6.96 -23.44
CA GLY A 296 9.88 5.70 -23.66
C GLY A 296 9.01 4.49 -23.31
N ASP A 297 9.47 3.66 -22.39
CA ASP A 297 8.76 2.48 -21.84
C ASP A 297 8.26 2.68 -20.40
N ASN A 298 8.35 3.91 -19.86
CA ASN A 298 7.97 4.23 -18.48
C ASN A 298 6.53 3.79 -18.13
N PHE A 299 5.57 4.00 -19.03
CA PHE A 299 4.18 3.59 -18.83
C PHE A 299 4.03 2.07 -18.79
N ASP A 300 4.66 1.36 -19.74
CA ASP A 300 4.67 -0.11 -19.80
C ASP A 300 5.35 -0.72 -18.56
N ASP A 301 6.30 0.00 -17.96
CA ASP A 301 6.99 -0.35 -16.72
C ASP A 301 6.20 0.03 -15.44
N GLY A 302 5.07 0.72 -15.60
CA GLY A 302 4.12 1.01 -14.52
C GLY A 302 4.36 2.32 -13.79
N LEU A 303 5.03 3.30 -14.40
CA LEU A 303 5.15 4.66 -13.85
C LEU A 303 3.81 5.40 -13.98
N LEU A 304 2.88 5.05 -13.10
CA LEU A 304 1.56 5.66 -13.01
C LEU A 304 1.08 5.79 -11.56
N ALA A 305 0.14 6.71 -11.34
CA ALA A 305 -0.57 6.87 -10.08
C ALA A 305 -2.08 7.03 -10.32
N ILE A 306 -2.88 6.32 -9.54
CA ILE A 306 -4.34 6.28 -9.72
C ILE A 306 -5.03 7.40 -8.94
N VAL A 307 -5.99 8.04 -9.61
CA VAL A 307 -6.89 9.07 -9.08
C VAL A 307 -8.32 8.53 -9.11
N THR A 308 -9.07 8.69 -8.02
CA THR A 308 -10.49 8.32 -7.97
C THR A 308 -11.35 9.58 -7.91
N VAL A 309 -12.40 9.64 -8.72
CA VAL A 309 -13.37 10.73 -8.72
C VAL A 309 -14.76 10.17 -8.44
N VAL A 310 -15.45 10.75 -7.47
CA VAL A 310 -16.81 10.37 -7.07
C VAL A 310 -17.79 11.50 -7.37
N THR A 311 -19.08 11.19 -7.43
CA THR A 311 -20.12 12.23 -7.51
C THR A 311 -20.16 13.01 -6.20
N SER A 312 -20.24 14.35 -6.27
CA SER A 312 -20.53 15.15 -5.08
C SER A 312 -21.80 14.68 -4.40
N ALA A 313 -21.79 14.68 -3.06
CA ALA A 313 -23.00 14.45 -2.30
C ALA A 313 -24.07 15.49 -2.72
N PRO A 314 -25.35 15.11 -2.85
CA PRO A 314 -26.40 16.10 -3.07
C PRO A 314 -26.38 17.10 -1.92
N ALA A 315 -26.36 18.40 -2.24
CA ALA A 315 -26.45 19.44 -1.23
C ALA A 315 -27.70 19.21 -0.36
N GLU A 316 -27.54 19.10 0.95
CA GLU A 316 -28.68 19.01 1.87
C GLU A 316 -29.44 20.35 1.81
N GLU A 317 -30.66 20.34 1.25
CA GLU A 317 -31.56 21.51 1.19
C GLU A 317 -32.22 21.85 2.52
#